data_AF-A0A1G8VJG9-F1
#
_entry.id   AF-A0A1G8VJG9-F1
#
_cell.length_a   1.000
_cell.length_b   1.000
_cell.length_c   1.000
_cell.angle_alpha   90.00
_cell.angle_beta   90.00
_cell.angle_gamma   90.00
#
_symmetry.space_group_name_H-M   'P 1'
#
loop_
_entity.id
_entity.type
_entity.pdbx_description
1 polymer ?
#
loop_
_entity_poly.entity_id
_entity_poly.type
_entity_poly.pdbx_seq_one_letter_code
_entity_poly.pdbx_strand_id
1 'polypeptide(L)'
;MALAQPERRGPQVLNIGEVLAQLSDDFPAMTASKIRFLEEKGLINPKRTPAGYRQYAESDVERLRFVLALQRDQYLPLKVIKDYLDAIDRGERPENLPPGVTVSPRIVSDELAAELHGRARALSEEQLRTESGASVPLLQSLLDFGLISHVNGKFDEHSLQVARACVQLESHGLEPRHLRPFQAAADREFGLVERAVAPLLSRKDAASQSRAAEAAREISELCLTLHRALVQDRISRMES
;
A
#
# COMPACT_ATOMS: atom_id res chain seq x y z
N MET A 1 -40.08 -11.32 -39.49
CA MET A 1 -38.82 -11.82 -38.92
C MET A 1 -38.54 -11.02 -37.67
N ALA A 2 -38.72 -11.66 -36.51
CA ALA A 2 -38.65 -11.02 -35.20
C ALA A 2 -37.19 -10.75 -34.80
N LEU A 3 -36.94 -9.52 -34.35
CA LEU A 3 -35.70 -9.09 -33.72
C LEU A 3 -35.53 -9.84 -32.39
N ALA A 4 -34.45 -10.61 -32.27
CA ALA A 4 -34.07 -11.28 -31.05
C ALA A 4 -33.75 -10.23 -29.97
N GLN A 5 -34.59 -10.19 -28.92
CA GLN A 5 -34.33 -9.40 -27.73
C GLN A 5 -33.18 -10.06 -26.94
N PRO A 6 -32.21 -9.30 -26.41
CA PRO A 6 -31.23 -9.85 -25.49
C PRO A 6 -31.95 -10.23 -24.18
N GLU A 7 -31.95 -11.52 -23.88
CA GLU A 7 -32.41 -12.10 -22.62
C GLU A 7 -31.79 -11.35 -21.44
N ARG A 8 -32.61 -10.62 -20.66
CA ARG A 8 -32.19 -10.03 -19.39
C ARG A 8 -31.94 -11.16 -18.40
N ARG A 9 -30.71 -11.67 -18.33
CA ARG A 9 -30.26 -12.53 -17.22
C ARG A 9 -30.47 -11.75 -15.91
N GLY A 10 -31.32 -12.26 -15.03
CA GLY A 10 -31.44 -11.74 -13.67
C GLY A 10 -30.08 -11.80 -12.95
N PRO A 11 -29.87 -11.00 -11.88
CA PRO A 11 -28.58 -10.97 -11.19
C PRO A 11 -28.21 -12.37 -10.70
N GLN A 12 -27.15 -12.95 -11.28
CA GLN A 12 -26.64 -14.25 -10.88
C GLN A 12 -26.09 -14.13 -9.46
N VAL A 13 -26.66 -14.95 -8.58
CA VAL A 13 -26.24 -15.04 -7.18
C VAL A 13 -25.34 -16.26 -7.06
N LEU A 14 -24.11 -16.04 -6.61
CA LEU A 14 -23.03 -17.01 -6.56
C LEU A 14 -22.76 -17.44 -5.12
N ASN A 15 -22.41 -18.70 -4.95
CA ASN A 15 -21.87 -19.24 -3.69
C ASN A 15 -20.34 -19.09 -3.64
N ILE A 16 -19.73 -19.27 -2.46
CA ILE A 16 -18.28 -19.08 -2.29
C ILE A 16 -17.43 -20.01 -3.16
N GLY A 17 -17.93 -21.21 -3.49
CA GLY A 17 -17.24 -22.15 -4.37
C GLY A 17 -17.25 -21.69 -5.83
N GLU A 18 -18.38 -21.14 -6.29
CA GLU A 18 -18.52 -20.56 -7.63
C GLU A 18 -17.66 -19.29 -7.77
N VAL A 19 -17.61 -18.45 -6.73
CA VAL A 19 -16.70 -17.29 -6.70
C VAL A 19 -15.25 -17.74 -6.79
N LEU A 20 -14.85 -18.79 -6.06
CA LEU A 20 -13.48 -19.32 -6.15
C LEU A 20 -13.17 -19.85 -7.55
N ALA A 21 -14.07 -20.63 -8.15
CA ALA A 21 -13.90 -21.13 -9.51
C ALA A 21 -13.68 -19.99 -10.51
N GLN A 22 -14.44 -18.90 -10.38
CA GLN A 22 -14.31 -17.73 -11.25
C GLN A 22 -13.04 -16.89 -11.02
N LEU A 23 -12.44 -16.97 -9.84
CA LEU A 23 -11.20 -16.26 -9.50
C LEU A 23 -9.95 -17.12 -9.67
N SER A 24 -10.09 -18.43 -9.87
CA SER A 24 -8.98 -19.40 -9.89
C SER A 24 -8.04 -19.20 -11.07
N ASP A 25 -8.55 -18.74 -12.22
CA ASP A 25 -7.75 -18.51 -13.43
C ASP A 25 -6.73 -17.39 -13.22
N ASP A 26 -7.14 -16.30 -12.57
CA ASP A 26 -6.29 -15.13 -12.31
C ASP A 26 -5.56 -15.18 -10.95
N PHE A 27 -6.15 -15.89 -9.98
CA PHE A 27 -5.71 -15.96 -8.58
C PHE A 27 -5.79 -17.40 -8.04
N PRO A 28 -4.93 -18.33 -8.52
CA PRO A 28 -5.00 -19.75 -8.17
C PRO A 28 -4.73 -20.06 -6.69
N ALA A 29 -4.11 -19.13 -5.95
CA ALA A 29 -3.88 -19.24 -4.51
C ALA A 29 -5.07 -18.71 -3.65
N MET A 30 -6.19 -18.34 -4.28
CA MET A 30 -7.34 -17.79 -3.57
C MET A 30 -8.05 -18.87 -2.74
N THR A 31 -8.43 -18.51 -1.51
CA THR A 31 -9.14 -19.43 -0.61
C THR A 31 -10.42 -18.81 -0.09
N ALA A 32 -11.37 -19.65 0.29
CA ALA A 32 -12.61 -19.23 0.96
C ALA A 32 -12.33 -18.39 2.22
N SER A 33 -11.27 -18.71 2.96
CA SER A 33 -10.84 -17.95 4.14
C SER A 33 -10.37 -16.55 3.78
N LYS A 34 -9.63 -16.39 2.67
CA LYS A 34 -9.19 -15.07 2.19
C LYS A 34 -10.38 -14.21 1.74
N ILE A 35 -11.35 -14.77 1.02
CA ILE A 35 -12.57 -14.03 0.61
C ILE A 35 -13.35 -13.54 1.83
N ARG A 36 -13.53 -14.39 2.84
CA ARG A 36 -14.20 -14.01 4.10
C ARG A 36 -13.43 -12.95 4.87
N PHE A 37 -12.10 -13.00 4.86
CA PHE A 37 -11.27 -11.98 5.46
C PHE A 37 -11.42 -10.62 4.74
N LEU A 38 -11.49 -10.60 3.41
CA LEU A 38 -11.73 -9.36 2.64
C LEU A 38 -13.13 -8.79 2.88
N GLU A 39 -14.14 -9.64 3.04
CA GLU A 39 -15.48 -9.26 3.52
C GLU A 39 -15.42 -8.66 4.93
N GLU A 40 -14.71 -9.29 5.88
CA GLU A 40 -14.58 -8.78 7.26
C GLU A 40 -13.88 -7.41 7.31
N LYS A 41 -12.93 -7.17 6.40
CA LYS A 41 -12.28 -5.86 6.23
C LYS A 41 -13.14 -4.84 5.46
N GLY A 42 -14.35 -5.22 5.06
CA GLY A 42 -15.33 -4.32 4.44
C GLY A 42 -15.06 -3.99 2.98
N LEU A 43 -14.28 -4.82 2.27
CA LEU A 43 -13.98 -4.61 0.85
C LEU A 43 -15.06 -5.14 -0.08
N ILE A 44 -15.86 -6.08 0.39
CA ILE A 44 -17.07 -6.59 -0.27
C ILE A 44 -18.17 -6.78 0.77
N ASN A 45 -19.43 -6.63 0.34
CA ASN A 45 -20.60 -6.75 1.21
C ASN A 45 -21.65 -7.69 0.59
N PRO A 46 -21.36 -9.02 0.52
CA PRO A 46 -22.29 -9.99 -0.04
C PRO A 46 -23.58 -10.05 0.77
N LYS A 47 -24.71 -10.26 0.07
CA LYS A 47 -26.01 -10.41 0.71
C LYS A 47 -26.08 -11.72 1.50
N ARG A 48 -27.04 -11.81 2.42
CA ARG A 48 -27.34 -13.07 3.12
C ARG A 48 -28.72 -13.57 2.76
N THR A 49 -28.87 -14.89 2.66
CA THR A 49 -30.18 -15.53 2.57
C THR A 49 -30.94 -15.36 3.89
N PRO A 50 -32.28 -15.55 3.90
CA PRO A 50 -33.05 -15.67 5.14
C PRO A 50 -32.54 -16.77 6.08
N ALA A 51 -31.86 -17.78 5.54
CA ALA A 51 -31.21 -18.86 6.28
C ALA A 51 -29.75 -18.54 6.73
N GLY A 52 -29.24 -17.33 6.45
CA GLY A 52 -27.96 -16.83 6.95
C GLY A 52 -26.73 -17.12 6.07
N TYR A 53 -26.89 -17.80 4.93
CA TYR A 53 -25.80 -18.11 3.99
C TYR A 53 -25.41 -16.88 3.15
N ARG A 54 -24.12 -16.76 2.82
CA ARG A 54 -23.59 -15.69 1.97
C ARG A 54 -23.96 -15.91 0.51
N GLN A 55 -24.38 -14.84 -0.13
CA GLN A 55 -24.78 -14.76 -1.53
C GLN A 55 -24.00 -13.62 -2.17
N TYR A 56 -23.03 -13.99 -3.01
CA TYR A 56 -22.18 -13.06 -3.72
C TYR A 56 -22.86 -12.68 -5.03
N ALA A 57 -22.93 -11.39 -5.33
CA ALA A 57 -23.33 -10.92 -6.64
C ALA A 57 -22.12 -10.92 -7.60
N GLU A 58 -22.38 -10.86 -8.89
CA GLU A 58 -21.33 -10.68 -9.90
C GLU A 58 -20.47 -9.43 -9.64
N SER A 59 -21.09 -8.36 -9.15
CA SER A 59 -20.39 -7.14 -8.71
C SER A 59 -19.41 -7.37 -7.55
N ASP A 60 -19.69 -8.32 -6.65
CA ASP A 60 -18.77 -8.67 -5.57
C ASP A 60 -17.53 -9.39 -6.13
N VAL A 61 -17.70 -10.20 -7.18
CA VAL A 61 -16.59 -10.89 -7.85
C VAL A 61 -15.72 -9.92 -8.62
N GLU A 62 -16.33 -8.99 -9.36
CA GLU A 62 -15.60 -7.91 -10.03
C GLU A 62 -14.80 -7.06 -9.03
N ARG A 63 -15.42 -6.72 -7.90
CA ARG A 63 -14.77 -5.97 -6.82
C ARG A 63 -13.64 -6.77 -6.17
N LEU A 64 -13.80 -8.09 -5.98
CA LEU A 64 -12.73 -8.97 -5.52
C LEU A 64 -11.56 -8.99 -6.52
N ARG A 65 -11.81 -9.14 -7.82
CA ARG A 65 -10.76 -9.09 -8.84
C ARG A 65 -9.98 -7.78 -8.78
N PHE A 66 -10.70 -6.67 -8.62
CA PHE A 66 -10.10 -5.34 -8.53
C PHE A 66 -9.23 -5.18 -7.28
N VAL A 67 -9.74 -5.54 -6.10
CA VAL A 67 -8.99 -5.55 -4.84
C VAL A 67 -7.72 -6.39 -4.97
N LEU A 68 -7.87 -7.61 -5.50
CA LEU A 68 -6.78 -8.57 -5.61
C LEU A 68 -5.72 -8.13 -6.63
N ALA A 69 -6.12 -7.51 -7.73
CA ALA A 69 -5.21 -6.89 -8.68
C ALA A 69 -4.43 -5.74 -8.03
N LEU A 70 -5.08 -4.85 -7.28
CA LEU A 70 -4.40 -3.77 -6.55
C LEU A 70 -3.42 -4.30 -5.49
N GLN A 71 -3.76 -5.40 -4.81
CA GLN A 71 -2.84 -6.03 -3.87
C GLN A 71 -1.65 -6.70 -4.55
N ARG A 72 -1.88 -7.38 -5.68
CA ARG A 72 -0.87 -8.11 -6.45
C ARG A 72 0.08 -7.16 -7.19
N ASP A 73 -0.49 -6.16 -7.85
CA ASP A 73 0.20 -5.32 -8.82
C ASP A 73 0.71 -4.02 -8.19
N GLN A 74 0.04 -3.52 -7.14
CA GLN A 74 0.34 -2.22 -6.52
C GLN A 74 0.62 -2.29 -5.01
N TYR A 75 0.53 -3.46 -4.39
CA TYR A 75 0.85 -3.68 -2.98
C TYR A 75 0.14 -2.72 -2.01
N LEU A 76 -1.06 -2.25 -2.38
CA LEU A 76 -1.79 -1.27 -1.58
C LEU A 76 -2.29 -1.89 -0.25
N PRO A 77 -2.19 -1.17 0.88
CA PRO A 77 -2.82 -1.59 2.13
C PRO A 77 -4.33 -1.69 1.98
N LEU A 78 -4.95 -2.70 2.59
CA LEU A 78 -6.40 -2.95 2.51
C LEU A 78 -7.24 -1.73 2.93
N LYS A 79 -6.73 -0.93 3.88
CA LYS A 79 -7.38 0.32 4.30
C LYS A 79 -7.46 1.34 3.15
N VAL A 80 -6.38 1.50 2.39
CA VAL A 80 -6.33 2.43 1.25
C VAL A 80 -7.24 1.94 0.11
N ILE A 81 -7.24 0.63 -0.15
CA ILE A 81 -8.15 0.03 -1.13
C ILE A 81 -9.61 0.24 -0.71
N LYS A 82 -9.91 0.11 0.58
CA LYS A 82 -11.24 0.35 1.13
C LYS A 82 -11.67 1.80 0.95
N ASP A 83 -10.83 2.76 1.33
CA ASP A 83 -11.14 4.19 1.21
C ASP A 83 -11.39 4.58 -0.25
N TYR A 84 -10.62 3.99 -1.18
CA TYR A 84 -10.82 4.16 -2.63
C TYR A 84 -12.16 3.60 -3.12
N LEU A 85 -12.50 2.39 -2.71
CA LEU A 85 -13.76 1.75 -3.09
C LEU A 85 -14.98 2.47 -2.48
N ASP A 86 -14.87 2.95 -1.24
CA ASP A 86 -15.92 3.71 -0.56
C ASP A 86 -16.17 5.05 -1.27
N ALA A 87 -15.14 5.68 -1.86
CA ALA A 87 -15.29 6.90 -2.66
C ALA A 87 -16.06 6.64 -3.96
N ILE A 88 -15.72 5.55 -4.66
CA ILE A 88 -16.45 5.12 -5.87
C ILE A 88 -17.93 4.88 -5.55
N ASP A 89 -18.22 4.19 -4.45
CA ASP A 89 -19.60 3.85 -4.07
C ASP A 89 -20.45 5.08 -3.72
N ARG A 90 -19.82 6.18 -3.25
CA ARG A 90 -20.49 7.47 -3.02
C ARG A 90 -20.77 8.26 -4.30
N GLY A 91 -20.40 7.72 -5.46
CA GLY A 91 -20.52 8.42 -6.75
C GLY A 91 -19.49 9.54 -6.91
N GLU A 92 -18.48 9.59 -6.03
CA GLU A 92 -17.35 10.48 -6.17
C GLU A 92 -16.45 9.95 -7.29
N ARG A 93 -16.09 10.81 -8.24
CA ARG A 93 -15.11 10.44 -9.26
C ARG A 93 -13.70 10.55 -8.66
N PRO A 94 -12.73 9.70 -9.08
CA PRO A 94 -11.37 9.64 -8.51
C PRO A 94 -10.62 10.98 -8.46
N GLU A 95 -11.07 11.93 -9.26
CA GLU A 95 -10.63 13.32 -9.39
C GLU A 95 -10.84 14.20 -8.13
N ASN A 96 -11.67 13.77 -7.16
CA ASN A 96 -11.86 14.46 -5.86
C ASN A 96 -11.09 13.82 -4.69
N LEU A 97 -10.35 12.75 -4.92
CA LEU A 97 -9.34 12.25 -3.99
C LEU A 97 -8.07 13.13 -4.12
N PRO A 98 -7.22 13.24 -3.08
CA PRO A 98 -5.98 14.00 -3.14
C PRO A 98 -5.21 13.69 -4.44
N PRO A 99 -4.58 14.69 -5.09
CA PRO A 99 -4.07 14.56 -6.44
C PRO A 99 -3.11 13.36 -6.54
N GLY A 100 -3.51 12.33 -7.31
CA GLY A 100 -2.74 11.09 -7.40
C GLY A 100 -3.51 9.84 -7.85
N VAL A 101 -4.84 9.89 -8.01
CA VAL A 101 -5.61 8.69 -8.40
C VAL A 101 -6.51 8.99 -9.59
N THR A 102 -6.04 8.71 -10.80
CA THR A 102 -6.92 8.45 -11.95
C THR A 102 -6.71 7.01 -12.36
N VAL A 103 -7.73 6.18 -12.15
CA VAL A 103 -7.71 4.76 -12.57
C VAL A 103 -8.90 4.58 -13.50
N SER A 104 -8.61 4.47 -14.79
CA SER A 104 -9.51 3.83 -15.74
C SER A 104 -9.10 2.35 -15.87
N PRO A 105 -10.06 1.41 -15.91
CA PRO A 105 -9.75 -0.02 -15.84
C PRO A 105 -9.33 -0.55 -17.21
N ARG A 106 -8.01 -0.64 -17.47
CA ARG A 106 -7.46 -1.58 -18.46
C ARG A 106 -6.10 -2.11 -18.00
N ILE A 107 -6.01 -3.44 -18.06
CA ILE A 107 -4.86 -4.34 -17.97
C ILE A 107 -3.51 -3.59 -17.96
N VAL A 108 -2.86 -3.61 -16.80
CA VAL A 108 -1.56 -2.99 -16.55
C VAL A 108 -0.50 -3.82 -17.28
N SER A 109 0.02 -3.32 -18.39
CA SER A 109 1.19 -3.88 -19.08
C SER A 109 2.46 -3.72 -18.23
N ASP A 110 3.49 -4.54 -18.48
CA ASP A 110 4.78 -4.47 -17.76
C ASP A 110 5.46 -3.08 -17.87
N GLU A 111 5.17 -2.32 -18.93
CA GLU A 111 5.56 -0.90 -19.05
C GLU A 111 4.85 -0.01 -18.04
N LEU A 112 3.59 -0.30 -17.70
CA LEU A 112 2.82 0.41 -16.69
C LEU A 112 3.27 0.02 -15.27
N ALA A 113 3.78 -1.19 -15.05
CA ALA A 113 4.43 -1.60 -13.80
C ALA A 113 5.80 -0.90 -13.60
N ALA A 114 6.54 -0.68 -14.69
CA ALA A 114 7.74 0.15 -14.71
C ALA A 114 7.40 1.65 -14.54
N GLU A 115 6.29 2.13 -15.11
CA GLU A 115 5.76 3.46 -14.81
C GLU A 115 5.20 3.57 -13.39
N LEU A 116 4.71 2.51 -12.76
CA LEU A 116 4.19 2.54 -11.38
C LEU A 116 5.30 2.52 -10.33
N HIS A 117 6.35 1.73 -10.56
CA HIS A 117 7.60 1.83 -9.80
C HIS A 117 8.36 3.13 -10.13
N GLY A 118 8.21 3.66 -11.35
CA GLY A 118 8.63 5.00 -11.75
C GLY A 118 7.70 6.15 -11.32
N ARG A 119 6.52 5.82 -10.76
CA ARG A 119 5.53 6.71 -10.13
C ARG A 119 5.54 6.55 -8.61
N ALA A 120 6.65 6.12 -8.01
CA ALA A 120 7.07 6.78 -6.78
C ALA A 120 7.07 8.27 -7.11
N ARG A 121 6.10 9.03 -6.58
CA ARG A 121 5.81 10.40 -6.98
C ARG A 121 7.11 11.18 -7.04
N ALA A 122 7.59 11.42 -8.26
CA ALA A 122 8.90 12.02 -8.49
C ALA A 122 8.76 13.54 -8.32
N LEU A 123 9.07 14.03 -7.14
CA LEU A 123 8.92 15.41 -6.74
C LEU A 123 10.14 16.21 -7.20
N SER A 124 9.92 17.37 -7.82
CA SER A 124 10.94 18.41 -7.87
C SER A 124 11.22 18.95 -6.47
N GLU A 125 12.35 19.63 -6.30
CA GLU A 125 12.66 20.34 -5.06
C GLU A 125 11.55 21.33 -4.64
N GLU A 126 11.00 22.05 -5.62
CA GLU A 126 9.89 23.00 -5.41
C GLU A 126 8.61 22.29 -4.94
N GLN A 127 8.26 21.16 -5.55
CA GLN A 127 7.11 20.36 -5.13
C GLN A 127 7.32 19.80 -3.73
N LEU A 128 8.49 19.24 -3.44
CA LEU A 128 8.83 18.70 -2.13
C LEU A 128 8.70 19.79 -1.06
N ARG A 129 9.24 20.99 -1.28
CA ARG A 129 9.10 22.14 -0.36
C ARG A 129 7.65 22.55 -0.16
N THR A 130 6.90 22.71 -1.24
CA THR A 130 5.51 23.16 -1.20
C THR A 130 4.64 22.17 -0.43
N GLU A 131 4.85 20.87 -0.64
CA GLU A 131 4.03 19.82 -0.03
C GLU A 131 4.45 19.42 1.38
N SER A 132 5.72 19.63 1.73
CA SER A 132 6.23 19.39 3.09
C SER A 132 6.08 20.61 3.99
N GLY A 133 6.03 21.81 3.43
CA GLY A 133 6.16 23.06 4.16
C GLY A 133 7.61 23.41 4.51
N ALA A 134 8.61 22.67 3.99
CA ALA A 134 10.00 22.89 4.35
C ALA A 134 10.54 24.22 3.82
N SER A 135 11.34 24.90 4.64
CA SER A 135 12.13 26.07 4.24
C SER A 135 13.33 25.64 3.35
N VAL A 136 13.92 26.57 2.60
CA VAL A 136 15.09 26.27 1.76
C VAL A 136 16.27 25.83 2.64
N PRO A 137 16.56 26.52 3.77
CA PRO A 137 17.62 26.08 4.69
C PRO A 137 17.36 24.70 5.31
N LEU A 138 16.11 24.37 5.64
CA LEU A 138 15.76 23.05 6.16
C LEU A 138 16.04 21.99 5.10
N LEU A 139 15.55 22.16 3.88
CA LEU A 139 15.74 21.17 2.83
C LEU A 139 17.21 20.93 2.51
N GLN A 140 18.01 22.00 2.41
CA GLN A 140 19.45 21.89 2.23
C GLN A 140 20.09 21.09 3.38
N SER A 141 19.68 21.37 4.62
CA SER A 141 20.17 20.62 5.77
C SER A 141 19.78 19.13 5.71
N LEU A 142 18.56 18.80 5.27
CA LEU A 142 18.14 17.40 5.09
C LEU A 142 19.04 16.64 4.11
N LEU A 143 19.45 17.29 3.01
CA LEU A 143 20.40 16.75 2.05
C LEU A 143 21.82 16.64 2.63
N ASP A 144 22.32 17.69 3.28
CA ASP A 144 23.67 17.75 3.83
C ASP A 144 23.90 16.69 4.93
N PHE A 145 22.86 16.42 5.74
CA PHE A 145 22.88 15.37 6.75
C PHE A 145 22.42 14.00 6.21
N GLY A 146 22.10 13.90 4.92
CA GLY A 146 21.76 12.66 4.22
C GLY A 146 20.41 12.06 4.59
N LEU A 147 19.54 12.79 5.30
CA LEU A 147 18.22 12.30 5.72
C LEU A 147 17.28 12.07 4.53
N ILE A 148 17.51 12.79 3.43
CA ILE A 148 16.87 12.56 2.13
C ILE A 148 17.93 12.55 1.04
N SER A 149 17.62 11.97 -0.11
CA SER A 149 18.51 11.98 -1.27
C SER A 149 17.71 12.06 -2.58
N HIS A 150 18.40 12.39 -3.66
CA HIS A 150 17.80 12.40 -4.99
C HIS A 150 17.94 11.02 -5.63
N VAL A 151 16.85 10.52 -6.21
CA VAL A 151 16.85 9.36 -7.11
C VAL A 151 16.60 9.89 -8.51
N ASN A 152 17.57 9.74 -9.41
CA ASN A 152 17.51 10.27 -10.78
C ASN A 152 17.19 11.78 -10.85
N GLY A 153 17.73 12.57 -9.92
CA GLY A 153 17.52 14.02 -9.86
C GLY A 153 16.15 14.47 -9.35
N LYS A 154 15.36 13.55 -8.78
CA LYS A 154 14.05 13.80 -8.17
C LYS A 154 13.97 13.22 -6.77
N PHE A 155 12.99 13.67 -6.01
CA PHE A 155 12.67 13.12 -4.69
C PHE A 155 11.50 12.15 -4.79
N ASP A 156 11.44 11.20 -3.87
CA ASP A 156 10.35 10.24 -3.77
C ASP A 156 9.40 10.58 -2.61
N GLU A 157 8.38 9.74 -2.42
CA GLU A 157 7.41 9.88 -1.35
C GLU A 157 8.05 9.73 0.05
N HIS A 158 9.09 8.92 0.19
CA HIS A 158 9.82 8.77 1.46
C HIS A 158 10.54 10.06 1.85
N SER A 159 11.15 10.74 0.87
CA SER A 159 11.75 12.07 1.06
C SER A 159 10.73 13.10 1.53
N LEU A 160 9.50 13.06 0.99
CA LEU A 160 8.39 13.90 1.44
C LEU A 160 7.98 13.63 2.89
N GLN A 161 7.90 12.36 3.29
CA GLN A 161 7.57 11.97 4.66
C GLN A 161 8.63 12.44 5.65
N VAL A 162 9.92 12.26 5.32
CA VAL A 162 11.04 12.75 6.14
C VAL A 162 10.99 14.27 6.27
N ALA A 163 10.78 15.00 5.17
CA ALA A 163 10.70 16.45 5.19
C ALA A 163 9.55 16.96 6.06
N ARG A 164 8.35 16.37 5.95
CA ARG A 164 7.19 16.71 6.80
C ARG A 164 7.45 16.46 8.28
N ALA A 165 8.06 15.33 8.63
CA ALA A 165 8.42 15.03 10.00
C ALA A 165 9.42 16.06 10.55
N CYS A 166 10.43 16.44 9.76
CA CYS A 166 11.42 17.42 10.17
C CYS A 166 10.83 18.83 10.35
N VAL A 167 9.86 19.24 9.52
CA VAL A 167 9.12 20.51 9.71
C VAL A 167 8.41 20.54 11.07
N GLN A 168 7.81 19.42 11.48
CA GLN A 168 7.17 19.33 12.80
C GLN A 168 8.21 19.33 13.94
N LEU A 169 9.31 18.61 13.77
CA LEU A 169 10.39 18.53 14.76
C LEU A 169 11.10 19.88 14.99
N GLU A 170 11.20 20.74 13.97
CA GLU A 170 11.74 22.10 14.13
C GLU A 170 10.98 22.91 15.17
N SER A 171 9.65 22.73 15.29
CA SER A 171 8.84 23.41 16.32
C SER A 171 9.20 23.00 17.75
N HIS A 172 9.90 21.87 17.91
CA HIS A 172 10.43 21.36 19.17
C HIS A 172 11.94 21.59 19.32
N GLY A 173 12.57 22.38 18.44
CA GLY A 173 14.01 22.67 18.47
C GLY A 173 14.90 21.54 17.94
N LEU A 174 14.33 20.53 17.28
CA LEU A 174 15.06 19.38 16.75
C LEU A 174 15.40 19.56 15.27
N GLU A 175 16.62 20.04 15.01
CA GLU A 175 17.18 20.18 13.66
C GLU A 175 17.74 18.86 13.08
N PRO A 176 17.89 18.76 11.75
CA PRO A 176 18.46 17.60 11.05
C PRO A 176 19.77 17.05 11.63
N ARG A 177 20.67 17.91 12.14
CA ARG A 177 21.93 17.49 12.76
C ARG A 177 21.73 16.55 13.96
N HIS A 178 20.62 16.71 14.68
CA HIS A 178 20.26 15.90 15.86
C HIS A 178 19.62 14.57 15.47
N LEU A 179 19.21 14.41 14.20
CA LEU A 179 18.48 13.25 13.71
C LEU A 179 19.39 12.17 13.11
N ARG A 180 20.70 12.42 13.00
CA ARG A 180 21.67 11.39 12.56
C ARG A 180 21.56 10.06 13.32
N PRO A 181 21.31 10.02 14.64
CA PRO A 181 21.10 8.76 15.35
C PRO A 181 19.91 7.95 14.82
N PHE A 182 18.85 8.62 14.34
CA PHE A 182 17.69 7.97 13.72
C PHE A 182 18.06 7.38 12.35
N GLN A 183 18.79 8.13 11.52
CA GLN A 183 19.31 7.62 10.25
C GLN A 183 20.19 6.38 10.44
N ALA A 184 21.15 6.47 11.37
CA ALA A 184 22.02 5.33 11.68
C ALA A 184 21.25 4.13 12.26
N ALA A 185 20.13 4.37 12.96
CA ALA A 185 19.24 3.29 13.41
C ALA A 185 18.51 2.65 12.24
N ALA A 186 17.98 3.44 11.31
CA ALA A 186 17.33 2.96 10.08
C ALA A 186 18.28 2.11 9.23
N ASP A 187 19.54 2.55 9.04
CA ASP A 187 20.56 1.77 8.31
C ASP A 187 20.84 0.41 8.97
N ARG A 188 20.89 0.39 10.31
CA ARG A 188 21.08 -0.86 11.07
C ARG A 188 19.87 -1.79 10.98
N GLU A 189 18.65 -1.24 11.05
CA GLU A 189 17.41 -1.99 10.89
C GLU A 189 17.31 -2.59 9.48
N PHE A 190 17.63 -1.80 8.45
CA PHE A 190 17.71 -2.30 7.07
C PHE A 190 18.75 -3.42 6.93
N GLY A 191 19.95 -3.25 7.48
CA GLY A 191 21.00 -4.28 7.43
C GLY A 191 20.63 -5.59 8.15
N LEU A 192 19.77 -5.53 9.18
CA LEU A 192 19.21 -6.73 9.81
C LEU A 192 18.21 -7.44 8.89
N VAL A 193 17.33 -6.67 8.23
CA VAL A 193 16.37 -7.18 7.25
C VAL A 193 17.10 -7.85 6.09
N GLU A 194 18.08 -7.16 5.49
CA GLU A 194 18.89 -7.70 4.38
C GLU A 194 19.53 -9.03 4.75
N ARG A 195 20.17 -9.11 5.92
CA ARG A 195 20.84 -10.33 6.38
C ARG A 195 19.85 -11.48 6.59
N ALA A 196 18.66 -11.19 7.10
CA ALA A 196 17.65 -12.20 7.37
C ALA A 196 17.03 -12.78 6.09
N VAL A 197 16.85 -11.96 5.05
CA VAL A 197 16.24 -12.39 3.78
C VAL A 197 17.26 -12.88 2.75
N ALA A 198 18.56 -12.60 2.94
CA ALA A 198 19.63 -13.03 2.02
C ALA A 198 19.59 -14.53 1.64
N PRO A 199 19.32 -15.49 2.56
CA PRO A 199 19.22 -16.90 2.18
C PRO A 199 18.07 -17.21 1.22
N LEU A 200 16.96 -16.47 1.32
CA LEU A 200 15.78 -16.63 0.47
C LEU A 200 16.03 -16.08 -0.94
N LEU A 201 16.82 -15.01 -1.03
CA LEU A 201 17.20 -14.37 -2.30
C LEU A 201 18.24 -15.17 -3.12
N SER A 202 18.89 -16.17 -2.51
CA SER A 202 19.87 -17.03 -3.20
C SER A 202 19.26 -17.83 -4.37
N ARG A 203 17.95 -18.13 -4.31
CA ARG A 203 17.22 -18.85 -5.37
C ARG A 203 16.51 -17.87 -6.30
N LYS A 204 16.77 -17.97 -7.62
CA LYS A 204 16.22 -17.08 -8.66
C LYS A 204 14.84 -17.51 -9.18
N ASP A 205 13.94 -17.93 -8.29
CA ASP A 205 12.56 -18.25 -8.65
C ASP A 205 11.57 -17.26 -8.02
N ALA A 206 10.45 -17.03 -8.69
CA ALA A 206 9.45 -16.04 -8.29
C ALA A 206 8.88 -16.32 -6.89
N ALA A 207 8.75 -17.59 -6.50
CA ALA A 207 8.24 -17.96 -5.17
C ALA A 207 9.26 -17.67 -4.06
N SER A 208 10.56 -17.82 -4.32
CA SER A 208 11.63 -17.43 -3.38
C SER A 208 11.74 -15.90 -3.25
N GLN A 209 11.59 -15.15 -4.34
CA GLN A 209 11.54 -13.68 -4.30
C GLN A 209 10.33 -13.16 -3.52
N SER A 210 9.15 -13.75 -3.76
CA SER A 210 7.93 -13.40 -3.03
C SER A 210 8.08 -13.64 -1.52
N ARG A 211 8.63 -14.79 -1.12
CA ARG A 211 8.91 -15.11 0.28
C ARG A 211 9.95 -14.18 0.90
N ALA A 212 10.99 -13.80 0.16
CA ALA A 212 11.97 -12.82 0.65
C ALA A 212 11.34 -11.44 0.89
N ALA A 213 10.47 -10.98 -0.01
CA ALA A 213 9.76 -9.71 0.14
C ALA A 213 8.75 -9.73 1.29
N GLU A 214 8.04 -10.85 1.50
CA GLU A 214 7.14 -11.04 2.64
C GLU A 214 7.90 -11.04 3.96
N ALA A 215 8.98 -11.83 4.06
CA ALA A 215 9.84 -11.85 5.25
C ALA A 215 10.47 -10.47 5.52
N ALA A 216 10.90 -9.74 4.49
CA ALA A 216 11.45 -8.40 4.66
C ALA A 216 10.44 -7.46 5.33
N ARG A 217 9.20 -7.46 4.84
CA ARG A 217 8.11 -6.64 5.39
C ARG A 217 7.80 -7.01 6.84
N GLU A 218 7.65 -8.30 7.13
CA GLU A 218 7.38 -8.79 8.48
C GLU A 218 8.47 -8.38 9.47
N ILE A 219 9.74 -8.56 9.09
CA ILE A 219 10.88 -8.21 9.96
C ILE A 219 10.93 -6.69 10.17
N SER A 220 10.72 -5.88 9.13
CA SER A 220 10.64 -4.42 9.26
C SER A 220 9.53 -3.99 10.23
N GLU A 221 8.32 -4.56 10.13
CA GLU A 221 7.21 -4.26 11.04
C GLU A 221 7.53 -4.63 12.51
N LEU A 222 8.20 -5.77 12.71
CA LEU A 222 8.66 -6.21 14.04
C LEU A 222 9.75 -5.27 14.60
N CYS A 223 10.70 -4.85 13.79
CA CYS A 223 11.73 -3.87 14.18
C CYS A 223 11.10 -2.55 14.63
N LEU A 224 10.14 -2.00 13.86
CA LEU A 224 9.45 -0.76 14.22
C LEU A 224 8.61 -0.92 15.50
N THR A 225 7.97 -2.07 15.69
CA THR A 225 7.21 -2.39 16.90
C THR A 225 8.12 -2.44 18.13
N LEU A 226 9.28 -3.10 18.01
CA LEU A 226 10.29 -3.16 19.06
C LEU A 226 10.82 -1.76 19.39
N HIS A 227 11.18 -0.97 18.37
CA HIS A 227 11.68 0.39 18.56
C HIS A 227 10.68 1.26 19.34
N ARG A 228 9.41 1.25 18.92
CA ARG A 228 8.34 2.00 19.60
C ARG A 228 8.20 1.57 21.06
N ALA A 229 8.20 0.27 21.35
CA ALA A 229 8.07 -0.24 22.71
C ALA A 229 9.24 0.20 23.61
N LEU A 230 10.48 0.15 23.10
CA LEU A 230 11.67 0.60 23.82
C LEU A 230 11.63 2.09 24.13
N VAL A 231 11.22 2.93 23.17
CA VAL A 231 11.08 4.38 23.38
C VAL A 231 9.98 4.66 24.41
N GLN A 232 8.82 4.00 24.30
CA GLN A 232 7.69 4.22 25.22
C GLN A 232 8.01 3.80 26.65
N ASP A 233 8.78 2.72 26.89
CA ASP A 233 9.28 2.35 28.22
C ASP A 233 10.10 3.50 28.83
N ARG A 234 11.00 4.11 28.06
CA ARG A 234 11.83 5.23 28.54
C ARG A 234 11.02 6.47 28.86
N ILE A 235 10.06 6.82 28.02
CA ILE A 235 9.16 7.96 28.26
C ILE A 235 8.32 7.72 29.53
N SER A 236 7.73 6.52 29.68
CA SER A 236 6.90 6.19 30.84
C SER A 236 7.67 6.28 32.16
N ARG A 237 8.98 5.97 32.14
CA ARG A 237 9.88 6.11 33.30
C ARG A 237 10.26 7.56 33.62
N MET A 238 10.15 8.49 32.67
CA MET A 238 10.35 9.92 32.93
C MET A 238 9.13 10.56 33.58
N GLU A 239 7.94 10.02 33.29
CA GLU A 239 6.65 10.51 33.81
C GLU A 239 6.29 9.93 35.19
N SER A 240 7.03 8.91 35.65
CA SER A 240 6.87 8.26 36.95
C SER A 240 7.85 8.83 37.98
#